data_AF-A0A6M3LYD0-F1
#
_entry.id   AF-A0A6M3LYD0-F1
#
_cell.length_a   1.000
_cell.length_b   1.000
_cell.length_c   1.000
_cell.angle_alpha   90.00
_cell.angle_beta   90.00
_cell.angle_gamma   90.00
#
_symmetry.space_group_name_H-M   'P 1'
#
loop_
_entity.id
_entity.type
_entity.pdbx_description
1 polymer ?
#
loop_
_entity_poly.entity_id
_entity_poly.type
_entity_poly.pdbx_seq_one_letter_code
_entity_poly.pdbx_strand_id
1 'polypeptide(L)' 'MEQHPLFTQYKRDWLHEVTGYSKGYLCRVATGKAAPSRAFIERVCFKLKKREAELFLPEAIATPPQSDTP' A
#
# COMPACT_ATOMS: atom_id res chain seq x y z
N MET A 1 14.11 -9.20 -6.68
CA MET A 1 12.81 -8.61 -7.07
C MET A 1 12.23 -7.95 -5.84
N GLU A 2 12.36 -6.64 -5.74
CA GLU A 2 11.76 -5.89 -4.63
C GLU A 2 10.24 -5.88 -4.82
N GLN A 3 9.53 -6.59 -3.95
CA GLN A 3 8.07 -6.55 -3.93
C GLN A 3 7.62 -5.28 -3.23
N HIS A 4 6.59 -4.64 -3.78
CA HIS A 4 6.04 -3.42 -3.20
C HIS A 4 5.57 -3.67 -1.75
N PRO A 5 5.86 -2.77 -0.78
CA PRO A 5 5.70 -3.01 0.68
C PRO A 5 4.31 -3.53 1.09
N LEU A 6 3.26 -3.00 0.46
CA LEU A 6 1.89 -3.50 0.60
C LEU A 6 1.78 -5.04 0.46
N PHE A 7 2.48 -5.64 -0.51
CA PHE A 7 2.39 -7.06 -0.82
C PHE A 7 3.32 -7.93 0.03
N THR A 8 4.21 -7.32 0.79
CA THR A 8 4.98 -8.00 1.85
C THR A 8 4.09 -8.29 3.06
N GLN A 9 3.15 -7.38 3.36
CA GLN A 9 2.24 -7.52 4.50
C GLN A 9 0.91 -8.20 4.14
N TYR A 10 0.39 -7.97 2.93
CA TYR A 10 -0.94 -8.43 2.53
C TYR A 10 -0.90 -9.35 1.31
N LYS A 11 -1.57 -10.50 1.41
CA LYS A 11 -1.69 -11.46 0.30
C LYS A 11 -2.53 -10.86 -0.84
N ARG A 12 -2.12 -11.17 -2.08
CA ARG A 12 -2.82 -10.75 -3.31
C ARG A 12 -4.27 -11.22 -3.36
N ASP A 13 -4.54 -12.47 -2.96
CA ASP A 13 -5.90 -13.00 -2.88
C ASP A 13 -6.77 -12.23 -1.90
N TRP A 14 -6.23 -11.92 -0.73
CA TRP A 14 -6.95 -11.15 0.28
C TRP A 14 -7.21 -9.71 -0.19
N LEU A 15 -6.23 -9.05 -0.79
CA LEU A 15 -6.42 -7.72 -1.37
C LEU A 15 -7.46 -7.73 -2.50
N HIS A 16 -7.53 -8.80 -3.30
CA HIS A 16 -8.55 -8.96 -4.33
C HIS A 16 -9.95 -9.00 -3.71
N GLU A 17 -10.16 -9.79 -2.67
CA GLU A 17 -11.45 -9.90 -1.97
C GLU A 17 -11.86 -8.58 -1.29
N VAL A 18 -10.90 -7.89 -0.67
CA VAL A 18 -11.17 -6.67 0.11
C VAL A 18 -11.40 -5.44 -0.78
N THR A 19 -10.63 -5.31 -1.86
CA THR A 19 -10.63 -4.09 -2.70
C THR A 19 -11.44 -4.24 -3.97
N GLY A 20 -11.76 -5.49 -4.37
CA GLY A 20 -12.45 -5.81 -5.63
C GLY A 20 -11.56 -5.67 -6.88
N TYR A 21 -10.28 -5.32 -6.74
CA TYR A 21 -9.37 -5.23 -7.89
C TYR A 21 -8.92 -6.62 -8.34
N SER A 22 -8.74 -6.79 -9.66
CA SER A 22 -8.34 -8.09 -10.22
C SER A 22 -6.94 -8.50 -9.75
N LYS A 23 -6.74 -9.82 -9.55
CA LYS A 23 -5.42 -10.39 -9.20
C LYS A 23 -4.33 -10.02 -10.21
N GLY A 24 -4.70 -9.88 -11.48
CA GLY A 24 -3.78 -9.44 -12.55
C GLY A 24 -3.31 -7.99 -12.40
N TYR A 25 -4.20 -7.07 -11.98
CA TYR A 25 -3.81 -5.70 -11.64
C TYR A 25 -2.90 -5.69 -10.41
N LEU A 26 -3.30 -6.38 -9.34
CA LEU A 26 -2.50 -6.49 -8.11
C LEU A 26 -1.11 -7.09 -8.36
N CYS A 27 -1.01 -8.09 -9.24
CA CYS A 27 0.28 -8.68 -9.63
C CYS A 27 1.17 -7.64 -10.34
N ARG A 28 0.62 -6.85 -11.27
CA ARG A 28 1.37 -5.80 -11.96
C ARG A 28 1.87 -4.72 -10.99
N VAL A 29 1.04 -4.32 -10.02
CA VAL A 29 1.46 -3.37 -8.98
C VAL A 29 2.54 -3.98 -8.08
N ALA A 30 2.36 -5.23 -7.63
CA ALA A 30 3.30 -5.92 -6.76
C ALA A 30 4.69 -6.08 -7.38
N THR A 31 4.76 -6.31 -8.71
CA THR A 31 6.02 -6.48 -9.44
C THR A 31 6.57 -5.16 -10.02
N GLY A 32 5.97 -4.01 -9.70
CA GLY A 32 6.37 -2.71 -10.26
C GLY A 32 6.13 -2.54 -11.76
N LYS A 33 5.37 -3.44 -12.40
CA LYS A 33 4.98 -3.34 -13.83
C LYS A 33 3.90 -2.27 -14.06
N ALA A 34 3.20 -1.87 -13.01
CA ALA A 34 2.23 -0.78 -13.03
C ALA A 34 2.33 0.02 -11.73
N ALA A 35 2.25 1.35 -11.83
CA ALA A 35 2.11 2.19 -10.65
C ALA A 35 0.69 2.04 -10.07
N PRO A 36 0.53 2.02 -8.73
CA PRO A 36 -0.79 2.04 -8.11
C PRO A 36 -1.51 3.35 -8.44
N SER A 37 -2.73 3.26 -8.97
CA SER A 37 -3.58 4.44 -9.20
C SER A 37 -4.04 5.07 -7.88
N ARG A 38 -4.34 6.38 -7.89
CA ARG A 38 -4.86 7.10 -6.72
C ARG A 38 -6.13 6.44 -6.15
N ALA A 39 -7.05 6.05 -7.02
CA ALA A 39 -8.28 5.35 -6.61
C ALA A 39 -7.99 3.99 -5.94
N PHE A 40 -6.96 3.27 -6.40
CA PHE A 40 -6.53 2.03 -5.74
C PHE A 40 -6.00 2.32 -4.33
N ILE A 41 -5.11 3.31 -4.20
CA ILE A 41 -4.54 3.71 -2.92
C ILE A 41 -5.64 4.11 -1.94
N GLU A 42 -6.53 5.02 -2.34
CA GLU A 42 -7.64 5.49 -1.50
C GLU A 42 -8.56 4.35 -1.06
N ARG A 43 -8.88 3.42 -1.97
CA ARG A 43 -9.70 2.25 -1.62
C ARG A 43 -9.00 1.33 -0.63
N VAL A 44 -7.71 1.07 -0.82
CA VAL A 44 -6.93 0.23 0.11
C VAL A 44 -6.86 0.93 1.47
N CYS A 45 -6.48 2.20 1.53
CA CYS A 45 -6.43 2.98 2.77
C CYS A 45 -7.77 2.99 3.50
N PHE A 46 -8.87 3.19 2.77
CA PHE A 46 -10.22 3.18 3.33
C PHE A 46 -10.61 1.80 3.90
N LYS A 47 -10.33 0.72 3.15
CA LYS A 47 -10.68 -0.65 3.58
C LYS A 47 -9.83 -1.14 4.73
N LEU A 48 -8.54 -0.83 4.73
CA LEU A 48 -7.59 -1.25 5.75
C LEU A 48 -7.59 -0.31 6.97
N LYS A 49 -8.26 0.85 6.88
CA LYS A 49 -8.26 1.92 7.88
C LYS A 49 -6.84 2.36 8.27
N LYS A 50 -5.92 2.34 7.31
CA LYS A 50 -4.51 2.71 7.46
C LYS A 50 -4.17 3.87 6.52
N ARG A 51 -3.15 4.65 6.88
CA ARG A 51 -2.70 5.76 6.05
C ARG A 51 -1.90 5.24 4.84
N GLU A 52 -1.90 6.02 3.77
CA GLU A 52 -1.10 5.76 2.57
C GLU A 52 0.38 5.56 2.93
N ALA A 53 0.90 6.39 3.84
CA ALA A 53 2.26 6.30 4.33
C ALA A 53 2.61 4.94 4.96
N GLU A 54 1.67 4.30 5.67
CA GLU A 54 1.92 3.01 6.33
C GLU A 54 1.88 1.82 5.37
N LEU A 55 1.19 1.99 4.23
CA LEU A 55 0.90 0.91 3.29
C LEU A 55 1.78 0.97 2.04
N PHE A 56 2.19 2.17 1.64
CA PHE A 56 2.85 2.43 0.38
C PHE A 56 4.24 3.08 0.52
N LEU A 57 4.59 3.68 1.66
CA LEU A 57 5.95 4.15 1.89
C LEU A 57 6.78 3.07 2.59
N PRO A 58 8.06 2.89 2.19
CA PRO A 58 9.00 2.11 2.98
C PRO A 58 9.21 2.80 4.34
N GLU A 59 9.31 2.03 5.43
CA GLU A 59 9.49 2.50 6.82
C GLU A 59 10.58 3.57 7.02
N ALA A 60 11.48 3.77 6.04
CA ALA A 60 12.51 4.80 6.03
C ALA A 60 11.98 6.26 6.04
N ILE A 61 10.67 6.50 5.84
CA ILE A 61 10.07 7.85 5.90
C ILE A 61 9.06 7.96 7.07
N ALA A 62 9.22 7.13 8.10
CA ALA A 62 8.71 7.45 9.42
C ALA A 62 9.62 8.52 10.05
N THR A 63 9.50 9.77 9.57
CA THR A 63 10.03 10.91 10.32
C THR A 63 9.41 10.84 11.72
N PRO A 64 10.21 10.84 12.80
CA PRO A 64 9.65 10.87 14.14
C PRO A 64 8.72 12.08 14.28
N PRO A 65 7.69 12.01 15.15
CA PRO A 65 6.87 13.17 15.45
C PRO A 65 7.82 14.31 15.83
N GLN A 66 7.74 15.45 15.15
CA GLN A 66 8.31 16.69 15.66
C GLN A 66 7.48 17.08 16.89
N SER A 67 7.74 16.41 17.99
CA SER A 67 7.45 16.86 19.34
C SER A 67 8.79 17.35 19.88
N ASP A 68 9.02 18.66 19.87
CA ASP A 68 9.03 19.42 21.11
C ASP A 68 9.22 20.91 20.82
N THR A 69 8.47 21.69 21.58
CA THR A 69 8.42 23.16 21.64
C THR A 69 9.68 23.67 22.38
N PRO A 70 9.97 24.98 22.59
CA PRO A 70 9.07 26.06 23.03
C PRO A 70 8.88 27.23 22.05
#